data_AF-A0A3E0I5K9-F1
#
_entry.id   AF-A0A3E0I5K9-F1
#
_cell.length_a   1.000
_cell.length_b   1.000
_cell.length_c   1.000
_cell.angle_alpha   90.00
_cell.angle_beta   90.00
_cell.angle_gamma   90.00
#
_symmetry.space_group_name_H-M   'P 1'
#
loop_
_entity.id
_entity.type
_entity.pdbx_description
1 polymer ?
#
loop_
_entity_poly.entity_id
_entity_poly.type
_entity_poly.pdbx_seq_one_letter_code
_entity_poly.pdbx_strand_id
1 'polypeptide(L)'
;MERAEIVAVWAGEIASTTGPLPGSQLDAMPTPYGWCGRVHGTTPHLANAATGRIAEVYGLPTNAVIVETTDGGGVFLWAYRTPSAADYHRHWPQPVIDGTEFTDVARSGSGSSLLDYVRLTEMARKHQADWRDLRGGRPVDVQRFTRRLTLLRAGVFDILARSRPDQVREVLLRVGVPAESLPDDVLRALDYPIGGLPTVPRARGVAFAPDNDRTDRISGSPNS
;
A
#
# COMPACT_ATOMS: atom_id res chain seq x y z
N MET A 1 2.03 -14.35 -11.42
CA MET A 1 3.00 -15.40 -11.15
C MET A 1 2.41 -16.32 -10.09
N GLU A 2 2.12 -17.55 -10.48
CA GLU A 2 1.63 -18.58 -9.55
C GLU A 2 2.79 -19.19 -8.78
N ARG A 3 2.54 -19.76 -7.59
CA ARG A 3 3.60 -20.34 -6.73
C ARG A 3 4.53 -21.30 -7.50
N ALA A 4 3.97 -22.18 -8.32
CA ALA A 4 4.73 -23.15 -9.09
C ALA A 4 5.71 -22.50 -10.07
N GLU A 5 5.30 -21.41 -10.71
CA GLU A 5 6.13 -20.61 -11.62
C GLU A 5 7.28 -19.95 -10.86
N ILE A 6 7.01 -19.38 -9.68
CA ILE A 6 8.05 -18.77 -8.82
C ILE A 6 9.13 -19.78 -8.48
N VAL A 7 8.72 -20.97 -8.02
CA VAL A 7 9.63 -22.03 -7.58
C VAL A 7 10.38 -22.62 -8.77
N ALA A 8 9.75 -22.77 -9.94
CA ALA A 8 10.41 -23.27 -11.14
C ALA A 8 11.53 -22.32 -11.61
N VAL A 9 11.25 -21.01 -11.66
CA VAL A 9 12.27 -19.99 -11.98
C VAL A 9 13.39 -20.01 -10.95
N TRP A 10 13.06 -20.12 -9.66
CA TRP A 10 14.07 -20.22 -8.60
C TRP A 10 14.99 -21.41 -8.82
N ALA A 11 14.42 -22.60 -9.05
CA ALA A 11 15.18 -23.83 -9.26
C ALA A 11 16.10 -23.76 -10.49
N GLY A 12 15.63 -23.16 -11.60
CA GLY A 12 16.40 -23.07 -12.85
C GLY A 12 17.47 -21.98 -12.85
N GLU A 13 17.14 -20.79 -12.37
CA GLU A 13 17.97 -19.59 -12.57
C GLU A 13 18.74 -19.17 -11.31
N ILE A 14 18.19 -19.45 -10.13
CA ILE A 14 18.76 -18.99 -8.85
C ILE A 14 19.52 -20.11 -8.15
N ALA A 15 18.92 -21.30 -8.07
CA ALA A 15 19.43 -22.44 -7.34
C ALA A 15 20.17 -23.48 -8.18
N SER A 16 20.28 -23.26 -9.50
CA SER A 16 21.06 -24.13 -10.37
C SER A 16 22.55 -24.12 -10.00
N THR A 17 23.31 -25.09 -10.50
CA THR A 17 24.74 -25.23 -10.22
C THR A 17 25.57 -24.01 -10.63
N THR A 18 25.08 -23.24 -11.62
CA THR A 18 25.68 -22.00 -12.09
C THR A 18 24.96 -20.75 -11.59
N GLY A 19 23.92 -20.91 -10.78
CA GLY A 19 23.11 -19.82 -10.25
C GLY A 19 23.79 -19.05 -9.11
N PRO A 20 23.26 -17.88 -8.72
CA PRO A 20 23.79 -17.08 -7.62
C PRO A 20 23.66 -17.74 -6.24
N LEU A 21 22.72 -18.69 -6.04
CA LEU A 21 22.52 -19.40 -4.78
C LEU A 21 22.42 -20.92 -5.00
N PRO A 22 23.49 -21.59 -5.46
CA PRO A 22 23.44 -23.00 -5.86
C PRO A 22 22.92 -23.93 -4.76
N GLY A 23 22.00 -24.82 -5.11
CA GLY A 23 21.42 -25.81 -4.19
C GLY A 23 20.41 -25.26 -3.18
N SER A 24 20.13 -23.96 -3.18
CA SER A 24 19.11 -23.36 -2.32
C SER A 24 17.69 -23.80 -2.71
N GLN A 25 16.78 -23.77 -1.74
CA GLN A 25 15.36 -24.06 -1.99
C GLN A 25 14.50 -22.88 -1.54
N LEU A 26 13.43 -22.60 -2.29
CA LEU A 26 12.50 -21.52 -1.99
C LEU A 26 11.12 -22.07 -1.67
N ASP A 27 10.65 -21.80 -0.45
CA ASP A 27 9.24 -21.94 -0.08
C ASP A 27 8.51 -20.65 -0.41
N ALA A 28 8.14 -20.52 -1.69
CA ALA A 28 7.52 -19.31 -2.21
C ALA A 28 6.04 -19.20 -1.82
N MET A 29 5.61 -17.95 -1.60
CA MET A 29 4.24 -17.55 -1.43
C MET A 29 3.94 -16.30 -2.29
N PRO A 30 3.04 -16.42 -3.28
CA PRO A 30 2.57 -15.26 -4.02
C PRO A 30 1.85 -14.26 -3.11
N THR A 31 2.07 -12.97 -3.34
CA THR A 31 1.36 -11.89 -2.65
C THR A 31 0.77 -10.92 -3.68
N PRO A 32 -0.19 -10.06 -3.29
CA PRO A 32 -0.71 -9.04 -4.20
C PRO A 32 0.37 -8.11 -4.78
N TYR A 33 1.47 -7.89 -4.04
CA TYR A 33 2.53 -6.94 -4.41
C TYR A 33 3.77 -7.61 -5.02
N GLY A 34 3.73 -8.92 -5.20
CA GLY A 34 4.87 -9.71 -5.68
C GLY A 34 4.85 -11.10 -5.09
N TRP A 35 5.88 -11.45 -4.35
CA TRP A 35 5.96 -12.72 -3.62
C TRP A 35 6.94 -12.61 -2.46
N CYS A 36 6.83 -13.52 -1.52
CA CYS A 36 7.81 -13.70 -0.46
C CYS A 36 8.07 -15.19 -0.23
N GLY A 37 9.03 -15.52 0.62
CA GLY A 37 9.27 -16.91 0.95
C GLY A 37 10.51 -17.15 1.78
N ARG A 38 10.56 -18.31 2.41
CA ARG A 38 11.75 -18.77 3.14
C ARG A 38 12.72 -19.41 2.14
N VAL A 39 14.00 -19.07 2.29
CA VAL A 39 15.09 -19.68 1.52
C VAL A 39 15.90 -20.60 2.42
N HIS A 40 16.04 -21.84 2.00
CA HIS A 40 16.85 -22.85 2.67
C HIS A 40 18.17 -23.05 1.95
N GLY A 41 19.18 -23.55 2.68
CA GLY A 41 20.48 -23.88 2.09
C GLY A 41 21.33 -22.66 1.70
N THR A 42 21.06 -21.49 2.29
CA THR A 42 21.85 -20.27 2.07
C THR A 42 22.04 -19.47 3.36
N THR A 43 22.88 -18.44 3.31
CA THR A 43 23.10 -17.49 4.41
C THR A 43 22.52 -16.11 4.06
N PRO A 44 22.16 -15.27 5.06
CA PRO A 44 21.70 -13.91 4.80
C PRO A 44 22.68 -13.07 3.98
N HIS A 45 23.99 -13.29 4.15
CA HIS A 45 25.02 -12.59 3.39
C HIS A 45 24.98 -12.94 1.90
N LEU A 46 24.95 -14.24 1.58
CA LEU A 46 24.88 -14.71 0.19
C LEU A 46 23.55 -14.30 -0.46
N ALA A 47 22.44 -14.43 0.26
CA ALA A 47 21.12 -14.00 -0.22
C ALA A 47 21.09 -12.49 -0.51
N ASN A 48 21.68 -11.66 0.34
CA ASN A 48 21.81 -10.21 0.10
C ASN A 48 22.61 -9.90 -1.15
N ALA A 49 23.75 -10.56 -1.35
CA ALA A 49 24.58 -10.39 -2.54
C ALA A 49 23.86 -10.81 -3.84
N ALA A 50 22.94 -11.78 -3.75
CA ALA A 50 22.16 -12.27 -4.87
C ALA A 50 20.96 -11.38 -5.26
N THR A 51 20.56 -10.40 -4.44
CA THR A 51 19.33 -9.59 -4.65
C THR A 51 19.22 -8.95 -6.03
N GLY A 52 20.33 -8.44 -6.58
CA GLY A 52 20.37 -7.85 -7.92
C GLY A 52 20.05 -8.86 -9.02
N ARG A 53 20.64 -10.06 -8.95
CA ARG A 53 20.39 -11.14 -9.92
C ARG A 53 18.98 -11.72 -9.77
N ILE A 54 18.48 -11.84 -8.54
CA ILE A 54 17.09 -12.24 -8.28
C ILE A 54 16.14 -11.23 -8.91
N ALA A 55 16.37 -9.93 -8.72
CA ALA A 55 15.52 -8.90 -9.33
C ALA A 55 15.51 -9.02 -10.87
N GLU A 56 16.68 -9.18 -11.49
CA GLU A 56 16.82 -9.33 -12.94
C GLU A 56 16.05 -10.55 -13.47
N VAL A 57 16.25 -11.74 -12.89
CA VAL A 57 15.62 -12.99 -13.31
C VAL A 57 14.10 -12.91 -13.26
N TYR A 58 13.55 -12.25 -12.24
CA TYR A 58 12.11 -12.08 -12.08
C TYR A 58 11.56 -10.80 -12.75
N GLY A 59 12.38 -10.05 -13.49
CA GLY A 59 11.97 -8.80 -14.14
C GLY A 59 11.51 -7.72 -13.15
N LEU A 60 12.04 -7.72 -11.93
CA LEU A 60 11.69 -6.79 -10.87
C LEU A 60 12.54 -5.52 -10.94
N PRO A 61 12.01 -4.38 -10.48
CA PRO A 61 12.78 -3.15 -10.38
C PRO A 61 14.00 -3.29 -9.47
N THR A 62 15.03 -2.47 -9.72
CA THR A 62 16.18 -2.35 -8.81
C THR A 62 15.69 -2.01 -7.40
N ASN A 63 16.33 -2.61 -6.39
CA ASN A 63 15.96 -2.47 -4.97
C ASN A 63 14.54 -2.95 -4.63
N ALA A 64 13.91 -3.80 -5.46
CA ALA A 64 12.61 -4.38 -5.13
C ALA A 64 12.69 -5.70 -4.36
N VAL A 65 13.89 -6.26 -4.18
CA VAL A 65 14.13 -7.47 -3.38
C VAL A 65 14.71 -7.07 -2.02
N ILE A 66 14.16 -7.63 -0.94
CA ILE A 66 14.60 -7.44 0.44
C ILE A 66 14.88 -8.81 1.06
N VAL A 67 16.02 -8.91 1.74
CA VAL A 67 16.41 -10.10 2.50
C VAL A 67 16.30 -9.77 3.98
N GLU A 68 15.63 -10.64 4.71
CA GLU A 68 15.51 -10.59 6.17
C GLU A 68 16.13 -11.84 6.78
N THR A 69 16.82 -11.64 7.90
CA THR A 69 17.30 -12.74 8.73
C THR A 69 16.20 -13.12 9.70
N THR A 70 15.82 -14.39 9.74
CA THR A 70 14.84 -14.89 10.72
C THR A 70 15.53 -15.15 12.06
N ASP A 71 14.75 -15.20 13.15
CA ASP A 71 15.28 -15.41 14.52
C ASP A 71 16.07 -16.72 14.69
N GLY A 72 15.88 -17.69 13.78
CA GLY A 72 16.67 -18.94 13.72
C GLY A 72 17.91 -18.88 12.83
N GLY A 73 18.33 -17.70 12.37
CA GLY A 73 19.44 -17.52 11.44
C GLY A 73 19.13 -17.91 9.98
N GLY A 74 17.86 -18.12 9.65
CA GLY A 74 17.41 -18.43 8.30
C GLY A 74 17.22 -17.19 7.43
N VAL A 75 16.89 -17.41 6.16
CA VAL A 75 16.66 -16.32 5.19
C VAL A 75 15.19 -16.27 4.82
N PHE A 76 14.60 -15.07 4.90
CA PHE A 76 13.31 -14.75 4.32
C PHE A 76 13.48 -13.68 3.25
N LEU A 77 12.82 -13.87 2.11
CA LEU A 77 12.87 -12.95 0.98
C LEU A 77 11.52 -12.30 0.77
N TRP A 78 11.55 -11.00 0.46
CA TRP A 78 10.46 -10.26 -0.12
C TRP A 78 10.86 -9.76 -1.49
N ALA A 79 10.02 -9.99 -2.49
CA ALA A 79 10.25 -9.59 -3.87
C ALA A 79 9.03 -8.81 -4.37
N TYR A 80 9.19 -7.50 -4.49
CA TYR A 80 8.11 -6.57 -4.85
C TYR A 80 8.10 -6.25 -6.34
N ARG A 81 6.91 -5.98 -6.88
CA ARG A 81 6.73 -5.52 -8.26
C ARG A 81 7.00 -4.02 -8.43
N THR A 82 7.05 -3.27 -7.32
CA THR A 82 7.33 -1.82 -7.33
C THR A 82 8.41 -1.46 -6.30
N PRO A 83 9.28 -0.47 -6.58
CA PRO A 83 10.25 0.01 -5.59
C PRO A 83 9.56 0.61 -4.36
N SER A 84 8.39 1.24 -4.55
CA SER A 84 7.62 1.86 -3.46
C SER A 84 7.13 0.86 -2.41
N ALA A 85 6.77 -0.36 -2.82
CA ALA A 85 6.36 -1.41 -1.88
C ALA A 85 7.58 -1.95 -1.10
N ALA A 86 8.73 -2.06 -1.74
CA ALA A 86 9.98 -2.41 -1.05
C ALA A 86 10.41 -1.30 -0.07
N ASP A 87 10.38 -0.04 -0.49
CA ASP A 87 10.66 1.10 0.39
C ASP A 87 9.72 1.12 1.60
N TYR A 88 8.43 0.84 1.39
CA TYR A 88 7.47 0.73 2.47
C TYR A 88 7.88 -0.34 3.48
N HIS A 89 8.19 -1.55 3.01
CA HIS A 89 8.61 -2.65 3.87
C HIS A 89 9.88 -2.33 4.65
N ARG A 90 10.86 -1.63 4.06
CA ARG A 90 12.06 -1.17 4.79
C ARG A 90 11.74 -0.26 5.97
N HIS A 91 10.73 0.60 5.82
CA HIS A 91 10.33 1.53 6.88
C HIS A 91 9.32 0.91 7.85
N TRP A 92 8.61 -0.12 7.42
CA TRP A 92 7.63 -0.85 8.19
C TRP A 92 7.65 -2.34 7.83
N PRO A 93 8.62 -3.10 8.40
CA PRO A 93 8.78 -4.50 8.06
C PRO A 93 7.49 -5.27 8.34
N GLN A 94 6.96 -5.91 7.31
CA GLN A 94 5.95 -6.94 7.50
C GLN A 94 6.60 -8.11 8.24
N PRO A 95 5.92 -8.71 9.23
CA PRO A 95 6.45 -9.89 9.89
C PRO A 95 6.67 -11.00 8.88
N VAL A 96 7.61 -11.90 9.16
CA VAL A 96 7.82 -13.11 8.35
C VAL A 96 6.52 -13.91 8.33
N ILE A 97 5.96 -14.07 7.13
CA ILE A 97 4.66 -14.73 6.95
C ILE A 97 4.89 -16.19 6.56
N ASP A 98 4.25 -17.13 7.26
CA ASP A 98 4.31 -18.58 6.99
C ASP A 98 3.15 -19.09 6.12
N GLY A 99 2.26 -18.18 5.71
CA GLY A 99 1.11 -18.45 4.84
C GLY A 99 -0.20 -18.70 5.57
N THR A 100 -0.17 -18.92 6.89
CA THR A 100 -1.41 -19.07 7.70
C THR A 100 -2.20 -17.77 7.80
N GLU A 101 -1.54 -16.62 7.61
CA GLU A 101 -2.16 -15.29 7.64
C GLU A 101 -3.01 -15.01 6.39
N PHE A 102 -2.87 -15.81 5.32
CA PHE A 102 -3.60 -15.66 4.06
C PHE A 102 -4.61 -16.80 3.82
N THR A 103 -4.60 -17.87 4.60
CA THR A 103 -5.55 -18.99 4.46
C THR A 103 -6.97 -18.63 4.85
N ASP A 104 -7.15 -17.69 5.78
CA ASP A 104 -8.49 -17.29 6.27
C ASP A 104 -9.10 -16.12 5.50
N VAL A 105 -8.32 -15.44 4.65
CA VAL A 105 -8.83 -14.35 3.84
C VAL A 105 -9.05 -14.84 2.42
N ALA A 106 -10.15 -15.58 2.23
CA ALA A 106 -10.77 -15.72 0.92
C ALA A 106 -11.18 -14.32 0.43
N ARG A 107 -10.24 -13.58 -0.19
CA ARG A 107 -10.52 -12.30 -0.85
C ARG A 107 -11.23 -12.60 -2.17
N SER A 108 -12.51 -12.94 -2.03
CA SER A 108 -13.47 -13.07 -3.11
C SER A 108 -13.83 -11.67 -3.62
N GLY A 109 -13.08 -11.18 -4.60
CA GLY A 109 -13.44 -9.95 -5.29
C GLY A 109 -12.33 -9.42 -6.18
N SER A 110 -12.62 -9.32 -7.48
CA SER A 110 -11.86 -8.45 -8.38
C SER A 110 -12.17 -6.99 -8.04
N GLY A 111 -11.28 -6.32 -7.31
CA GLY A 111 -11.37 -4.88 -7.03
C GLY A 111 -11.00 -4.48 -5.60
N SER A 112 -10.74 -3.19 -5.39
CA SER A 112 -10.61 -2.63 -4.04
C SER A 112 -11.93 -2.64 -3.29
N SER A 113 -11.88 -3.03 -2.02
CA SER A 113 -13.03 -2.93 -1.12
C SER A 113 -13.29 -1.47 -0.70
N LEU A 114 -14.52 -1.17 -0.25
CA LEU A 114 -14.84 0.13 0.35
C LEU A 114 -13.90 0.44 1.54
N LEU A 115 -13.54 -0.58 2.32
CA LEU A 115 -12.64 -0.44 3.46
C LEU A 115 -11.23 0.03 3.03
N ASP A 116 -10.74 -0.42 1.88
CA ASP A 116 -9.46 0.03 1.32
C ASP A 116 -9.50 1.54 1.03
N TYR A 117 -10.57 2.01 0.38
CA TYR A 117 -10.74 3.43 0.08
C TYR A 117 -10.92 4.28 1.34
N VAL A 118 -11.59 3.77 2.38
CA VAL A 118 -11.70 4.44 3.68
C VAL A 118 -10.31 4.59 4.31
N ARG A 119 -9.50 3.52 4.35
CA ARG A 119 -8.13 3.57 4.87
C ARG A 119 -7.26 4.55 4.10
N LEU A 120 -7.32 4.54 2.77
CA LEU A 120 -6.62 5.51 1.93
C LEU A 120 -7.04 6.94 2.24
N THR A 121 -8.35 7.18 2.39
CA THR A 121 -8.90 8.50 2.72
C THR A 121 -8.37 9.00 4.07
N GLU A 122 -8.29 8.13 5.08
CA GLU A 122 -7.73 8.50 6.39
C GLU A 122 -6.24 8.82 6.33
N MET A 123 -5.45 8.02 5.60
CA MET A 123 -4.02 8.30 5.39
C MET A 123 -3.82 9.62 4.67
N ALA A 124 -4.60 9.86 3.61
CA ALA A 124 -4.58 11.10 2.85
C ALA A 124 -4.93 12.30 3.73
N ARG A 125 -5.97 12.21 4.58
CA ARG A 125 -6.37 13.29 5.48
C ARG A 125 -5.29 13.63 6.50
N LYS A 126 -4.65 12.62 7.09
CA LYS A 126 -3.57 12.81 8.08
C LYS A 126 -2.35 13.49 7.44
N HIS A 127 -1.94 13.04 6.25
CA HIS A 127 -0.87 13.68 5.49
C HIS A 127 -1.21 15.12 5.09
N GLN A 128 -2.41 15.32 4.54
CA GLN A 128 -2.89 16.64 4.12
C GLN A 128 -2.93 17.65 5.28
N ALA A 129 -3.33 17.21 6.47
CA ALA A 129 -3.32 18.04 7.67
C ALA A 129 -1.90 18.48 8.03
N ASP A 130 -0.94 17.55 8.11
CA ASP A 130 0.44 17.90 8.43
C ASP A 130 1.09 18.77 7.35
N TRP A 131 0.80 18.52 6.07
CA TRP A 131 1.27 19.38 4.99
C TRP A 131 0.74 20.81 5.11
N ARG A 132 -0.54 20.97 5.44
CA ARG A 132 -1.15 22.30 5.68
C ARG A 132 -0.49 23.00 6.87
N ASP A 133 -0.21 22.26 7.94
CA ASP A 133 0.44 22.79 9.13
C ASP A 133 1.87 23.26 8.79
N LEU A 134 2.62 22.43 8.07
CA LEU A 134 3.98 22.75 7.60
C LEU A 134 3.99 24.00 6.70
N ARG A 135 3.10 24.08 5.70
CA ARG A 135 2.99 25.24 4.80
C ARG A 135 2.51 26.50 5.52
N GLY A 136 1.73 26.34 6.59
CA GLY A 136 1.27 27.43 7.44
C GLY A 136 2.29 27.90 8.48
N GLY A 137 3.52 27.35 8.48
CA GLY A 137 4.57 27.71 9.44
C GLY A 137 4.34 27.16 10.85
N ARG A 138 3.41 26.21 11.03
CA ARG A 138 3.20 25.54 12.31
C ARG A 138 4.25 24.45 12.51
N PRO A 139 4.69 24.21 13.75
CA PRO A 139 5.66 23.16 14.05
C PRO A 139 5.05 21.80 13.73
N VAL A 140 5.75 21.02 12.92
CA VAL A 140 5.40 19.65 12.55
C VAL A 140 6.57 18.74 12.88
N ASP A 141 6.26 17.60 13.50
CA ASP A 141 7.20 16.51 13.70
C ASP A 141 7.59 15.90 12.34
N VAL A 142 8.83 16.15 11.90
CA VAL A 142 9.34 15.73 10.59
C VAL A 142 9.32 14.21 10.44
N GLN A 143 9.57 13.45 11.51
CA GLN A 143 9.54 11.99 11.46
C GLN A 143 8.11 11.49 11.26
N ARG A 144 7.15 12.09 11.97
CA ARG A 144 5.72 11.79 11.79
C ARG A 144 5.22 12.15 10.40
N PHE A 145 5.61 13.31 9.87
CA PHE A 145 5.27 13.73 8.52
C PHE A 145 5.79 12.74 7.49
N THR A 146 7.09 12.43 7.55
CA THR A 146 7.74 11.46 6.65
C THR A 146 7.06 10.10 6.71
N ARG A 147 6.76 9.61 7.92
CA ARG A 147 6.04 8.34 8.11
C ARG A 147 4.65 8.35 7.46
N ARG A 148 3.89 9.44 7.61
CA ARG A 148 2.54 9.55 7.02
C ARG A 148 2.58 9.66 5.49
N LEU A 149 3.57 10.36 4.94
CA LEU A 149 3.82 10.40 3.50
C LEU A 149 4.16 9.01 2.96
N THR A 150 5.04 8.27 3.63
CA THR A 150 5.39 6.89 3.24
C THR A 150 4.18 5.96 3.30
N LEU A 151 3.36 6.04 4.35
CA LEU A 151 2.11 5.27 4.46
C LEU A 151 1.12 5.61 3.35
N LEU A 152 0.97 6.90 3.03
CA LEU A 152 0.09 7.33 1.95
C LEU A 152 0.58 6.80 0.59
N ARG A 153 1.87 6.97 0.28
CA ARG A 153 2.49 6.45 -0.95
C ARG A 153 2.26 4.94 -1.08
N ALA A 154 2.51 4.19 -0.02
CA ALA A 154 2.28 2.75 -0.01
C ALA A 154 0.80 2.41 -0.24
N GLY A 155 -0.12 3.04 0.49
CA GLY A 155 -1.55 2.84 0.34
C GLY A 155 -2.08 3.16 -1.06
N VAL A 156 -1.49 4.15 -1.74
CA VAL A 156 -1.81 4.44 -3.15
C VAL A 156 -1.43 3.27 -4.04
N PHE A 157 -0.16 2.82 -4.02
CA PHE A 157 0.28 1.71 -4.86
C PHE A 157 -0.39 0.38 -4.52
N ASP A 158 -0.73 0.20 -3.24
CA ASP A 158 -1.49 -0.92 -2.73
C ASP A 158 -2.85 -1.05 -3.44
N ILE A 159 -3.58 0.06 -3.52
CA ILE A 159 -4.91 0.12 -4.13
C ILE A 159 -4.81 0.11 -5.65
N LEU A 160 -3.78 0.71 -6.25
CA LEU A 160 -3.59 0.70 -7.71
C LEU A 160 -3.41 -0.71 -8.29
N ALA A 161 -2.92 -1.68 -7.50
CA ALA A 161 -2.87 -3.07 -7.93
C ALA A 161 -4.26 -3.69 -8.20
N ARG A 162 -5.34 -3.06 -7.69
CA ARG A 162 -6.72 -3.56 -7.72
C ARG A 162 -7.78 -2.49 -8.03
N SER A 163 -7.37 -1.31 -8.50
CA SER A 163 -8.25 -0.20 -8.83
C SER A 163 -7.75 0.60 -10.02
N ARG A 164 -8.67 1.34 -10.65
CA ARG A 164 -8.30 2.29 -11.69
C ARG A 164 -7.57 3.49 -11.09
N PRO A 165 -6.47 3.99 -11.71
CA PRO A 165 -5.76 5.18 -11.26
C PRO A 165 -6.68 6.39 -11.04
N ASP A 166 -7.66 6.60 -11.91
CA ASP A 166 -8.61 7.72 -11.80
C ASP A 166 -9.38 7.73 -10.47
N GLN A 167 -9.76 6.56 -9.95
CA GLN A 167 -10.50 6.45 -8.69
C GLN A 167 -9.63 6.83 -7.49
N VAL A 168 -8.36 6.42 -7.51
CA VAL A 168 -7.39 6.76 -6.46
C VAL A 168 -7.08 8.26 -6.52
N ARG A 169 -6.89 8.81 -7.73
CA ARG A 169 -6.73 10.25 -7.96
C ARG A 169 -7.90 11.04 -7.40
N GLU A 170 -9.14 10.64 -7.70
CA GLU A 170 -10.35 11.31 -7.20
C GLU A 170 -10.42 11.34 -5.66
N VAL A 171 -10.01 10.27 -4.98
CA VAL A 171 -9.94 10.23 -3.51
C VAL A 171 -8.96 11.27 -2.98
N LEU A 172 -7.74 11.32 -3.51
CA LEU A 172 -6.71 12.27 -3.07
C LEU A 172 -7.13 13.73 -3.36
N LEU A 173 -7.72 13.99 -4.54
CA LEU A 173 -8.26 15.30 -4.90
C LEU A 173 -9.41 15.72 -3.99
N ARG A 174 -10.33 14.80 -3.66
CA ARG A 174 -11.45 15.07 -2.74
C ARG A 174 -10.98 15.39 -1.32
N VAL A 175 -9.89 14.76 -0.87
CA VAL A 175 -9.24 15.08 0.41
C VAL A 175 -8.50 16.43 0.35
N GLY A 176 -8.13 16.89 -0.86
CA GLY A 176 -7.37 18.11 -1.07
C GLY A 176 -5.88 17.91 -0.83
N VAL A 177 -5.35 16.72 -1.15
CA VAL A 177 -3.91 16.46 -1.14
C VAL A 177 -3.30 17.19 -2.34
N PRO A 178 -2.44 18.21 -2.12
CA PRO A 178 -1.89 18.97 -3.23
C PRO A 178 -0.71 18.24 -3.87
N ALA A 179 -0.50 18.46 -5.17
CA ALA A 179 0.50 17.76 -5.97
C ALA A 179 1.91 17.94 -5.40
N GLU A 180 2.24 19.14 -4.92
CA GLU A 180 3.55 19.46 -4.33
C GLU A 180 3.85 18.73 -3.01
N SER A 181 2.85 18.07 -2.41
CA SER A 181 3.04 17.25 -1.20
C SER A 181 3.19 15.76 -1.49
N LEU A 182 3.16 15.37 -2.77
CA LEU A 182 3.25 13.99 -3.22
C LEU A 182 4.59 13.72 -3.94
N PRO A 183 5.13 12.50 -3.86
CA PRO A 183 6.34 12.14 -4.59
C PRO A 183 6.07 11.90 -6.09
N ASP A 184 7.08 12.09 -6.94
CA ASP A 184 6.96 12.04 -8.40
C ASP A 184 6.43 10.70 -8.96
N ASP A 185 6.68 9.59 -8.27
CA ASP A 185 6.18 8.28 -8.70
C ASP A 185 4.66 8.17 -8.48
N VAL A 186 4.13 8.74 -7.40
CA VAL A 186 2.68 8.83 -7.15
C VAL A 186 2.04 9.76 -8.19
N LEU A 187 2.65 10.91 -8.47
CA LEU A 187 2.15 11.86 -9.46
C LEU A 187 2.04 11.19 -10.85
N ARG A 188 3.09 10.48 -11.27
CA ARG A 188 3.11 9.75 -12.55
C ARG A 188 2.11 8.59 -12.58
N ALA A 189 2.03 7.80 -11.50
CA ALA A 189 1.16 6.63 -11.45
C ALA A 189 -0.34 6.99 -11.52
N LEU A 190 -0.70 8.20 -11.08
CA LEU A 190 -2.09 8.67 -11.03
C LEU A 190 -2.46 9.65 -12.14
N ASP A 191 -1.50 10.06 -12.98
CA ASP A 191 -1.65 11.22 -13.87
C ASP A 191 -2.24 12.41 -13.09
N TYR A 192 -1.55 12.76 -12.00
CA TYR A 192 -2.04 13.70 -11.00
C TYR A 192 -1.87 15.15 -11.51
N PRO A 193 -2.88 16.02 -11.38
CA PRO A 193 -2.81 17.38 -11.91
C PRO A 193 -1.76 18.21 -11.15
N ILE A 194 -0.80 18.78 -11.89
CA ILE A 194 0.34 19.57 -11.35
C ILE A 194 0.02 21.07 -11.31
N GLY A 195 -1.07 21.52 -11.96
CA GLY A 195 -1.62 22.87 -11.84
C GLY A 195 -2.70 22.94 -10.77
N GLY A 196 -2.87 24.11 -10.14
CA GLY A 196 -3.71 24.35 -8.95
C GLY A 196 -5.00 23.52 -8.88
N LEU A 197 -5.30 23.00 -7.68
CA LEU A 197 -6.39 22.07 -7.39
C LEU A 197 -7.61 22.33 -8.30
N PRO A 198 -8.03 21.37 -9.15
CA PRO A 198 -9.35 21.45 -9.73
C PRO A 198 -10.32 21.53 -8.56
N THR A 199 -10.92 22.70 -8.37
CA THR A 199 -11.96 22.91 -7.38
C THR A 199 -13.10 21.98 -7.76
N VAL A 200 -13.13 20.79 -7.17
CA VAL A 200 -14.33 19.96 -7.17
C VAL A 200 -15.44 20.89 -6.67
N PRO A 201 -16.54 21.05 -7.42
CA PRO A 201 -17.69 21.77 -6.91
C PRO A 201 -18.03 21.13 -5.57
N ARG A 202 -17.90 21.87 -4.47
CA ARG A 202 -18.47 21.46 -3.19
C ARG A 202 -19.90 21.04 -3.52
N ALA A 203 -20.24 19.79 -3.21
CA ALA A 203 -21.62 19.35 -3.29
C ALA A 203 -22.47 20.44 -2.64
N ARG A 204 -23.36 21.05 -3.43
CA ARG A 204 -24.35 22.00 -2.90
C ARG A 204 -24.96 21.33 -1.69
N GLY A 205 -24.87 21.99 -0.55
CA GLY A 205 -25.38 21.48 0.70
C GLY A 205 -26.77 20.90 0.46
N VAL A 206 -26.94 19.62 0.80
CA VAL A 206 -28.28 19.12 1.07
C VAL A 206 -28.78 20.04 2.17
N ALA A 207 -29.75 20.89 1.83
CA ALA A 207 -30.44 21.71 2.79
C ALA A 207 -31.03 20.73 3.80
N PHE A 208 -30.42 20.67 4.98
CA PHE A 208 -31.08 20.12 6.14
C PHE A 208 -32.22 21.09 6.42
N ALA A 209 -33.42 20.77 5.96
CA ALA A 209 -34.61 21.47 6.40
C ALA A 209 -34.77 21.13 7.89
N PRO A 210 -34.64 22.10 8.82
CA PRO A 210 -35.09 21.86 10.17
C PRO A 210 -36.60 21.73 10.11
N ASP A 211 -37.11 20.53 10.30
CA ASP A 211 -38.53 20.25 10.47
C ASP A 211 -38.95 20.78 11.86
N ASN A 212 -39.06 22.10 11.95
CA ASN A 212 -39.63 22.82 13.07
C ASN A 212 -41.04 23.23 12.70
N ASP A 213 -41.95 22.26 12.55
CA ASP A 213 -43.38 22.53 12.74
C ASP A 213 -44.19 21.25 12.96
N ARG A 214 -44.07 20.67 14.16
CA ARG A 214 -45.14 19.85 14.75
C ARG A 214 -45.03 19.77 16.27
N THR A 215 -45.27 20.89 16.92
CA THR A 215 -45.71 20.93 18.31
C THR A 215 -47.09 20.29 18.44
N ASP A 216 -47.20 19.43 19.46
CA ASP A 216 -48.32 19.27 20.37
C ASP A 216 -49.74 19.21 19.80
N ARG A 217 -50.36 18.02 19.90
CA ARG A 217 -51.76 17.84 20.34
C ARG A 217 -52.12 16.35 20.40
N ILE A 218 -51.83 15.70 21.52
CA ILE A 218 -52.74 14.68 22.08
C ILE A 218 -52.80 14.90 23.60
N SER A 219 -53.60 15.89 23.98
CA SER A 219 -54.09 16.06 25.35
C SER A 219 -55.55 16.52 25.28
N GLY A 220 -56.46 15.64 25.73
CA GLY A 220 -57.76 15.99 26.31
C GLY A 220 -58.79 16.64 25.40
N SER A 221 -59.77 15.85 24.94
CA SER A 221 -61.12 16.37 24.73
C SER A 221 -61.91 16.24 26.04
N PRO A 222 -62.48 17.34 26.55
CA PRO A 222 -63.71 17.23 27.31
C PRO A 222 -64.84 18.07 26.71
N ASN A 223 -66.05 17.55 26.94
CA ASN A 223 -67.37 18.18 27.05
C ASN A 223 -68.34 17.96 25.89
N SER A 224 -69.31 17.07 26.13
CA SER A 224 -70.65 17.49 26.58
C SER A 224 -71.26 16.40 27.46
#